data_AF-Q7V0K8-F1
#
_entry.id   AF-Q7V0K8-F1
#
_cell.length_a   1.000
_cell.length_b   1.000
_cell.length_c   1.000
_cell.angle_alpha   90.00
_cell.angle_beta   90.00
_cell.angle_gamma   90.00
#
_symmetry.space_group_name_H-M   'P 1'
#
loop_
_entity.id
_entity.type
_entity.pdbx_description
1 polymer ?
#
loop_
_entity_poly.entity_id
_entity_poly.type
_entity_poly.pdbx_seq_one_letter_code
_entity_poly.pdbx_strand_id
1 'polypeptide(L)'
;MFFWYRVLSLWPLRRRIINLERFRGLHDDYSKSSTSLNAIRELNDTCNVNLLCTPYVAYIPNSDYWRPNQARDLYKLHLKKSSKKLKIKFIDGSTVIDTKDIKNYAPLGPHLSKLGYQKFAELLSSHLSKKK
;
A
#
# COMPACT_ATOMS: atom_id res chain seq x y z
N MET A 1 61.31 12.25 -3.31
CA MET A 1 60.43 11.68 -4.36
C MET A 1 59.23 11.04 -3.66
N PHE A 2 58.18 11.82 -3.40
CA PHE A 2 56.98 11.35 -2.70
C PHE A 2 55.95 10.85 -3.71
N PHE A 3 55.72 9.54 -3.75
CA PHE A 3 54.66 8.93 -4.53
C PHE A 3 53.31 9.21 -3.86
N TRP A 4 52.58 10.20 -4.40
CA TRP A 4 51.17 10.40 -4.08
C TRP A 4 50.34 9.32 -4.80
N TYR A 5 49.98 8.25 -4.08
CA TYR A 5 48.91 7.38 -4.55
C TYR A 5 47.58 8.13 -4.41
N ARG A 6 47.14 8.75 -5.51
CA ARG A 6 45.72 9.09 -5.68
C ARG A 6 44.95 7.79 -5.75
N VAL A 7 44.47 7.31 -4.60
CA VAL A 7 43.42 6.30 -4.57
C VAL A 7 42.21 6.98 -5.21
N LEU A 8 41.98 6.67 -6.50
CA LEU A 8 40.73 6.91 -7.17
C LEU A 8 39.67 6.14 -6.38
N SER A 9 39.13 6.77 -5.34
CA SER A 9 38.08 6.14 -4.55
C SER A 9 37.00 5.74 -5.54
N LEU A 10 36.52 4.50 -5.45
CA LEU A 10 35.41 4.03 -6.25
C LEU A 10 34.10 4.80 -5.93
N TRP A 11 34.16 5.86 -5.14
CA TRP A 11 33.03 6.66 -4.69
C TRP A 11 32.16 7.22 -5.84
N PRO A 12 32.71 7.74 -6.96
CA PRO A 12 31.88 8.18 -8.08
C PRO A 12 31.13 7.01 -8.75
N LEU A 13 31.81 5.86 -8.87
CA LEU A 13 31.22 4.63 -9.40
C LEU A 13 30.17 4.05 -8.45
N ARG A 14 30.46 4.00 -7.15
CA ARG A 14 29.55 3.55 -6.10
C ARG A 14 28.30 4.44 -6.03
N ARG A 15 28.44 5.76 -6.17
CA ARG A 15 27.32 6.70 -6.22
C ARG A 15 26.45 6.50 -7.47
N ARG A 16 27.07 6.21 -8.63
CA ARG A 16 26.34 5.85 -9.85
C ARG A 16 25.63 4.51 -9.74
N ILE A 17 26.27 3.50 -9.16
CA ILE A 17 25.66 2.18 -8.90
C ILE A 17 24.48 2.32 -7.94
N ILE A 18 24.62 3.04 -6.82
CA ILE A 18 23.50 3.29 -5.88
C ILE A 18 22.34 4.00 -6.58
N ASN A 19 22.62 4.98 -7.43
CA ASN A 19 21.56 5.67 -8.18
C ASN A 19 20.89 4.74 -9.20
N LEU A 20 21.66 3.90 -9.91
CA LEU A 20 21.13 2.91 -10.84
C LEU A 20 20.32 1.82 -10.14
N GLU A 21 20.76 1.34 -8.98
CA GLU A 21 20.02 0.42 -8.12
C GLU A 21 18.75 1.05 -7.56
N ARG A 22 18.76 2.34 -7.23
CA ARG A 22 17.57 3.08 -6.80
C ARG A 22 16.57 3.27 -7.94
N PHE A 23 17.03 3.44 -9.18
CA PHE A 23 16.18 3.43 -10.38
C PHE A 23 15.70 2.02 -10.75
N ARG A 24 16.52 0.99 -10.55
CA ARG A 24 16.12 -0.42 -10.71
C ARG A 24 15.14 -0.87 -9.63
N GLY A 25 15.29 -0.44 -8.39
CA GLY A 25 14.37 -0.72 -7.28
C GLY A 25 13.00 -0.06 -7.44
N LEU A 26 12.87 0.93 -8.33
CA LEU A 26 11.58 1.46 -8.77
C LEU A 26 10.93 0.64 -9.90
N HIS A 27 11.70 -0.21 -10.58
CA HIS A 27 11.27 -0.92 -11.79
C HIS A 27 11.34 -2.46 -11.69
N ASP A 28 11.99 -3.00 -10.66
CA ASP A 28 12.29 -4.43 -10.55
C ASP A 28 12.31 -4.89 -9.09
N ASP A 29 11.12 -5.04 -8.50
CA ASP A 29 10.84 -6.18 -7.62
C ASP A 29 9.33 -6.50 -7.57
N TYR A 30 8.75 -6.69 -8.76
CA TYR A 30 7.38 -7.21 -8.93
C TYR A 30 7.32 -8.75 -8.77
N SER A 31 8.48 -9.37 -8.53
CA SER A 31 8.71 -10.82 -8.41
C SER A 31 8.69 -11.31 -6.96
N LYS A 32 9.07 -10.47 -5.99
CA LYS A 32 8.98 -10.85 -4.57
C LYS A 32 7.52 -10.84 -4.12
N SER A 33 6.98 -12.04 -3.94
CA SER A 33 5.77 -12.32 -3.19
C SER A 33 5.74 -11.47 -1.90
N SER A 34 4.88 -10.45 -1.87
CA SER A 34 4.60 -9.70 -0.63
C SER A 34 3.58 -10.49 0.19
N THR A 35 3.64 -10.38 1.51
CA THR A 35 2.66 -11.01 2.40
C THR A 35 1.23 -10.58 2.05
N SER A 36 1.02 -9.30 1.75
CA SER A 36 -0.26 -8.79 1.29
C SER A 36 -0.70 -9.38 -0.05
N LEU A 37 0.21 -9.57 -1.02
CA LEU A 37 -0.13 -10.22 -2.30
C LEU A 37 -0.55 -11.67 -2.09
N ASN A 38 0.17 -12.41 -1.24
CA ASN A 38 -0.21 -13.80 -0.93
C ASN A 38 -1.57 -13.85 -0.23
N ALA A 39 -1.83 -12.95 0.73
CA ALA A 39 -3.14 -12.88 1.38
C ALA A 39 -4.27 -12.56 0.39
N ILE A 40 -4.04 -11.68 -0.57
CA ILE A 40 -5.05 -11.37 -1.61
C ILE A 40 -5.24 -12.56 -2.56
N ARG A 41 -4.19 -13.30 -2.90
CA ARG A 41 -4.29 -14.53 -3.69
C ARG A 41 -5.12 -15.58 -2.95
N GLU A 42 -4.77 -15.84 -1.69
CA GLU A 42 -5.48 -16.78 -0.84
C GLU A 42 -6.97 -16.41 -0.71
N LEU A 43 -7.27 -15.13 -0.52
CA LEU A 43 -8.64 -14.62 -0.52
C LEU A 43 -9.37 -14.91 -1.84
N ASN A 44 -8.71 -14.72 -2.98
CA ASN A 44 -9.30 -14.98 -4.29
C ASN A 44 -9.54 -16.47 -4.56
N ASP A 45 -8.61 -17.31 -4.11
CA ASP A 45 -8.67 -18.75 -4.34
C ASP A 45 -9.74 -19.38 -3.42
N THR A 46 -9.79 -18.91 -2.16
CA THR A 46 -10.82 -19.31 -1.19
C THR A 46 -12.18 -18.75 -1.56
N CYS A 47 -12.28 -17.47 -1.91
CA CYS A 47 -13.55 -16.84 -2.22
C CYS A 47 -13.81 -16.83 -3.72
N ASN A 48 -14.32 -17.96 -4.23
CA ASN A 48 -14.59 -18.14 -5.65
C ASN A 48 -16.09 -18.30 -5.95
N VAL A 49 -16.41 -18.33 -7.25
CA VAL A 49 -17.79 -18.38 -7.76
C VAL A 49 -18.57 -19.61 -7.30
N ASN A 50 -17.89 -20.73 -7.02
CA ASN A 50 -18.54 -21.96 -6.55
C ASN A 50 -19.05 -21.81 -5.11
N LEU A 51 -18.46 -20.88 -4.35
CA LEU A 51 -18.83 -20.56 -2.97
C LEU A 51 -19.72 -19.32 -2.86
N LEU A 52 -20.25 -18.84 -3.99
CA LEU A 52 -21.20 -17.72 -4.07
C LEU A 52 -20.73 -16.45 -3.35
N CYS A 53 -19.42 -16.23 -3.29
CA CYS A 53 -18.86 -15.04 -2.68
C CYS A 53 -18.06 -14.23 -3.71
N THR A 54 -17.90 -12.94 -3.44
CA THR A 54 -17.10 -12.04 -4.28
C THR A 54 -16.11 -11.34 -3.38
N PRO A 55 -14.79 -11.51 -3.59
CA PRO A 55 -13.80 -10.87 -2.75
C PRO A 55 -13.72 -9.37 -3.06
N TYR A 56 -13.39 -8.61 -2.02
CA TYR A 56 -13.08 -7.18 -2.11
C TYR A 56 -11.82 -6.91 -1.29
N VAL A 57 -10.97 -6.02 -1.77
CA VAL A 57 -9.82 -5.52 -1.01
C VAL A 57 -10.07 -4.05 -0.69
N ALA A 58 -10.14 -3.71 0.59
CA ALA A 58 -10.35 -2.34 1.03
C ALA A 58 -9.11 -1.82 1.77
N TYR A 59 -8.74 -0.57 1.52
CA TYR A 59 -7.60 0.10 2.15
C TYR A 59 -8.06 1.20 3.10
N ILE A 60 -7.54 1.19 4.33
CA ILE A 60 -7.72 2.24 5.32
C ILE A 60 -6.39 3.00 5.45
N PRO A 61 -6.35 4.32 5.24
CA PRO A 61 -5.12 5.07 5.36
C PRO A 61 -4.71 5.27 6.81
N ASN A 62 -3.40 5.25 7.08
CA ASN A 62 -2.85 5.58 8.40
C ASN A 62 -3.02 7.07 8.71
N SER A 63 -3.17 7.37 10.00
CA SER A 63 -3.19 8.72 10.54
C SER A 63 -1.84 9.41 10.40
N ASP A 64 -1.84 10.67 9.93
CA ASP A 64 -0.65 11.53 9.95
C ASP A 64 -0.24 11.95 11.37
N TYR A 65 -1.18 11.89 12.31
CA TYR A 65 -0.94 12.22 13.71
C TYR A 65 -0.35 11.01 14.47
N TRP A 66 -1.05 9.87 14.47
CA TRP A 66 -0.64 8.72 15.29
C TRP A 66 0.53 7.92 14.73
N ARG A 67 0.60 7.78 13.40
CA ARG A 67 1.62 6.95 12.74
C ARG A 67 1.87 7.49 11.33
N PRO A 68 2.52 8.65 11.18
CA PRO A 68 2.89 9.16 9.87
C PRO A 68 3.81 8.16 9.16
N ASN A 69 3.50 7.86 7.90
CA ASN A 69 4.29 6.94 7.10
C ASN A 69 4.19 7.32 5.62
N GLN A 70 5.31 7.74 5.04
CA GLN A 70 5.40 8.14 3.63
C GLN A 70 5.24 6.96 2.67
N ALA A 71 5.52 5.73 3.12
CA ALA A 71 5.38 4.52 2.30
C ALA A 71 3.91 4.11 2.10
N ARG A 72 2.95 4.80 2.74
CA ARG A 72 1.52 4.46 2.65
C ARG A 72 0.97 4.51 1.23
N ASP A 73 1.42 5.48 0.44
CA ASP A 73 0.92 5.68 -0.92
C ASP A 73 1.45 4.61 -1.86
N LEU A 74 2.71 4.19 -1.64
CA LEU A 74 3.31 3.05 -2.32
C LEU A 74 2.59 1.75 -1.96
N TYR A 75 2.25 1.55 -0.69
CA TYR A 75 1.49 0.39 -0.23
C TYR A 75 0.07 0.36 -0.81
N LYS A 76 -0.64 1.50 -0.79
CA LYS A 76 -1.95 1.65 -1.44
C LYS A 76 -1.88 1.29 -2.93
N LEU A 77 -0.88 1.83 -3.63
CA LEU A 77 -0.65 1.53 -5.04
C LEU A 77 -0.37 0.04 -5.27
N HIS A 78 0.42 -0.58 -4.39
CA HIS A 78 0.70 -2.02 -4.42
C HIS A 78 -0.59 -2.83 -4.30
N LEU A 79 -1.43 -2.57 -3.27
CA LEU A 79 -2.71 -3.25 -3.09
C LEU A 79 -3.65 -3.07 -4.29
N LYS A 80 -3.74 -1.86 -4.84
CA LYS A 80 -4.54 -1.55 -6.02
C LYS A 80 -4.08 -2.34 -7.25
N LYS A 81 -2.77 -2.39 -7.51
CA LYS A 81 -2.17 -3.16 -8.62
C LYS A 81 -2.40 -4.66 -8.44
N SER A 82 -2.17 -5.19 -7.25
CA SER A 82 -2.38 -6.60 -6.91
C SER A 82 -3.84 -7.02 -7.10
N SER A 83 -4.78 -6.22 -6.58
CA SER A 83 -6.21 -6.47 -6.74
C SER A 83 -6.62 -6.44 -8.22
N LYS A 84 -6.13 -5.46 -9.00
CA LYS A 84 -6.39 -5.38 -10.44
C LYS A 84 -5.88 -6.60 -11.19
N LYS A 85 -4.68 -7.10 -10.88
CA LYS A 85 -4.09 -8.30 -11.51
C LYS A 85 -4.97 -9.53 -11.29
N LEU A 86 -5.56 -9.66 -10.11
CA LEU A 86 -6.42 -10.77 -9.72
C LEU A 86 -7.90 -10.53 -10.05
N LYS A 87 -8.24 -9.44 -10.76
CA LYS A 87 -9.62 -9.03 -11.07
C LYS A 87 -10.51 -8.85 -9.82
N ILE A 88 -9.91 -8.54 -8.68
CA ILE A 88 -10.60 -8.23 -7.43
C ILE A 88 -10.86 -6.73 -7.35
N LYS A 89 -12.05 -6.34 -6.89
CA LYS A 89 -12.40 -4.93 -6.72
C LYS A 89 -11.63 -4.32 -5.54
N PHE A 90 -10.93 -3.23 -5.81
CA PHE A 90 -10.21 -2.44 -4.80
C PHE A 90 -11.04 -1.23 -4.36
N ILE A 91 -11.15 -1.01 -3.05
CA ILE A 91 -11.88 0.11 -2.43
C ILE A 91 -10.87 1.00 -1.70
N ASP A 92 -10.77 2.26 -2.14
CA ASP A 92 -9.85 3.24 -1.55
C ASP A 92 -10.53 4.06 -0.45
N GLY A 93 -10.30 3.71 0.81
CA GLY A 93 -10.82 4.44 1.97
C GLY A 93 -10.25 5.84 2.15
N SER A 94 -9.13 6.18 1.50
CA SER A 94 -8.57 7.54 1.59
C SER A 94 -9.43 8.60 0.89
N THR A 95 -10.46 8.18 0.16
CA THR A 95 -11.48 9.07 -0.41
C THR A 95 -12.46 9.62 0.61
N VAL A 96 -12.61 8.97 1.77
CA VAL A 96 -13.55 9.37 2.84
C VAL A 96 -12.86 9.57 4.19
N ILE A 97 -11.68 9.00 4.39
CA ILE A 97 -10.85 9.17 5.58
C ILE A 97 -9.74 10.16 5.30
N ASP A 98 -9.86 11.37 5.84
CA ASP A 98 -8.77 12.36 5.86
C ASP A 98 -7.76 11.97 6.94
N THR A 99 -6.50 11.77 6.53
CA THR A 99 -5.40 11.35 7.40
C THR A 99 -4.95 12.41 8.39
N LYS A 100 -5.28 13.68 8.11
CA LYS A 100 -4.94 14.84 8.94
C LYS A 100 -6.03 15.19 9.95
N ASP A 101 -7.27 14.81 9.67
CA ASP A 101 -8.38 15.01 10.60
C ASP A 101 -8.38 13.93 11.69
N ILE A 102 -7.92 14.30 12.88
CA ILE A 102 -7.84 13.41 14.02
C ILE A 102 -9.21 12.86 14.45
N LYS A 103 -10.32 13.52 14.09
CA LYS A 103 -11.67 13.01 14.39
C LYS A 103 -11.99 11.72 13.63
N ASN A 104 -11.26 11.39 12.56
CA ASN A 104 -11.40 10.11 11.86
C ASN A 104 -10.71 8.95 12.60
N TYR A 105 -9.89 9.22 13.62
CA TYR A 105 -9.07 8.24 14.33
C TYR A 105 -9.39 8.19 15.83
N ALA A 106 -9.10 7.05 16.45
CA ALA A 106 -9.32 6.86 17.87
C ALA A 106 -8.48 7.86 18.70
N PRO A 107 -8.97 8.32 19.86
CA PRO A 107 -8.22 9.25 20.71
C PRO A 107 -6.93 8.67 21.29
N LEU A 108 -6.75 7.35 21.26
CA LEU A 108 -5.61 6.63 21.84
C LEU A 108 -4.96 5.66 20.84
N GLY A 109 -4.97 5.99 19.54
CA GLY A 109 -4.22 5.18 18.58
C GLY A 109 -4.65 5.35 17.11
N PRO A 110 -3.92 4.68 16.20
CA PRO A 110 -4.05 4.87 14.75
C PRO A 110 -5.28 4.17 14.14
N HIS A 111 -6.11 3.51 14.94
CA HIS A 111 -7.37 2.91 14.48
C HIS A 111 -8.41 3.98 14.18
N LEU A 112 -9.44 3.64 13.41
CA LEU A 112 -10.53 4.58 13.12
C LEU A 112 -11.33 4.90 14.38
N SER A 113 -11.85 6.12 14.47
CA SER A 113 -12.86 6.49 15.47
C SER A 113 -14.23 5.93 15.09
N LYS A 114 -15.24 6.15 15.94
CA LYS A 114 -16.65 5.90 15.58
C LYS A 114 -17.04 6.62 14.28
N LEU A 115 -16.65 7.90 14.13
CA LEU A 115 -16.90 8.68 12.92
C LEU A 115 -16.15 8.11 11.71
N GLY A 116 -14.89 7.73 11.88
CA GLY A 116 -14.09 7.12 10.81
C GLY A 116 -14.69 5.80 10.33
N TYR A 117 -15.10 4.92 11.26
CA TYR A 117 -15.78 3.68 10.90
C TYR A 117 -17.11 3.93 10.20
N GLN A 118 -17.89 4.93 10.62
CA GLN A 118 -19.14 5.29 9.94
C GLN A 118 -18.88 5.68 8.48
N LYS A 119 -17.97 6.64 8.23
CA LYS A 119 -17.62 7.06 6.86
C LYS A 119 -17.14 5.90 6.00
N PHE A 120 -16.31 5.02 6.57
CA PHE A 120 -15.79 3.85 5.86
C PHE A 120 -16.88 2.81 5.57
N ALA A 121 -17.81 2.58 6.50
CA ALA A 121 -18.94 1.68 6.31
C ALA A 121 -19.91 2.19 5.23
N GLU A 122 -20.18 3.50 5.19
CA GLU A 122 -20.97 4.14 4.13
C GLU A 122 -20.32 3.93 2.75
N LEU A 123 -19.00 4.12 2.65
CA LEU A 123 -18.23 3.83 1.44
C LEU A 123 -18.37 2.36 1.01
N LEU A 124 -18.19 1.41 1.92
CA LEU A 124 -18.34 -0.03 1.63
C LEU A 124 -19.77 -0.36 1.17
N SER A 125 -20.78 0.14 1.88
CA SER A 125 -22.19 -0.06 1.56
C SER A 125 -22.52 0.43 0.14
N SER A 126 -21.98 1.58 -0.27
CA SER A 126 -22.15 2.11 -1.63
C SER A 126 -21.56 1.21 -2.74
N HIS A 127 -20.60 0.34 -2.40
CA HIS A 127 -19.98 -0.58 -3.33
C HIS A 127 -20.63 -1.97 -3.34
N LEU A 128 -21.28 -2.35 -2.24
CA LEU A 128 -22.00 -3.61 -2.09
C LEU A 128 -23.43 -3.50 -2.62
N SER A 129 -24.14 -2.40 -2.34
CA SER A 129 -25.53 -2.16 -2.76
C SER A 129 -25.73 -1.98 -4.26
N LYS A 130 -24.66 -1.72 -5.02
CA LYS A 130 -24.70 -1.64 -6.50
C LYS A 130 -24.84 -3.01 -7.19
N LYS A 131 -24.93 -4.10 -6.43
CA LYS A 131 -25.36 -5.41 -6.94
C LYS A 131 -26.87 -5.53 -6.77
N LYS A 132 -27.63 -5.03 -7.74
CA LYS A 132 -29.00 -5.44 -8.03
C LYS A 132 -29.06 -5.89 -9.47
#